data_AF-A0A421DJV2-F1
#
_entry.id   AF-A0A421DJV2-F1
#
_cell.length_a   1.000
_cell.length_b   1.000
_cell.length_c   1.000
_cell.angle_alpha   90.00
_cell.angle_beta   90.00
_cell.angle_gamma   90.00
#
_symmetry.space_group_name_H-M   'P 1'
#
loop_
_entity.id
_entity.type
_entity.pdbx_description
1 polymer ?
#
loop_
_entity_poly.entity_id
_entity_poly.type
_entity_poly.pdbx_seq_one_letter_code
_entity_poly.pdbx_strand_id
1 'polypeptide(L)'
;MGYEEVIDELIADGHQKITLYTGLLVTDGDSHVRQFFLIDERGDVVAKKLCIPGCYRWSLVLWPPATPHLTSFHEVWELDLMARNEAITRLCLVS
;
A
#
# COMPACT_ATOMS: atom_id res chain seq x y z
N MET A 1 8.01 -7.00 4.90
CA MET A 1 6.99 -7.54 5.80
C MET A 1 5.96 -8.31 5.00
N GLY A 2 5.32 -9.30 5.63
CA GLY A 2 4.13 -9.97 5.12
C GLY A 2 2.89 -9.08 5.22
N TYR A 3 1.75 -9.55 4.71
CA TYR A 3 0.46 -8.84 4.78
C TYR A 3 -0.12 -8.81 6.21
N GLU A 4 0.14 -9.82 7.03
CA GLU A 4 -0.31 -9.82 8.43
C GLU A 4 0.48 -8.79 9.24
N GLU A 5 1.81 -8.82 9.14
CA GLU A 5 2.72 -7.89 9.81
C GLU A 5 2.41 -6.42 9.48
N VAL A 6 2.14 -6.09 8.22
CA VAL A 6 1.83 -4.70 7.85
C VAL A 6 0.49 -4.24 8.42
N ILE A 7 -0.52 -5.11 8.47
CA ILE A 7 -1.83 -4.78 9.05
C ILE A 7 -1.72 -4.60 10.56
N ASP A 8 -0.98 -5.49 11.24
CA ASP A 8 -0.79 -5.42 12.69
C ASP A 8 -0.07 -4.15 13.12
N GLU A 9 0.96 -3.74 12.37
CA GLU A 9 1.69 -2.50 12.66
C GLU A 9 0.84 -1.26 12.40
N LEU A 10 0.06 -1.23 11.32
CA LEU A 10 -0.86 -0.10 11.05
C LEU A 10 -1.95 0.02 12.12
N ILE A 11 -2.46 -1.09 12.65
CA ILE A 11 -3.38 -1.09 13.80
C ILE A 11 -2.66 -0.56 15.06
N ALA A 12 -1.42 -0.99 15.30
CA ALA A 12 -0.62 -0.55 16.45
C ALA A 12 -0.31 0.95 16.40
N ASP A 13 -0.07 1.50 15.21
CA ASP A 13 0.11 2.93 14.94
C ASP A 13 -1.20 3.74 15.07
N GLY A 14 -2.33 3.06 15.28
CA GLY A 14 -3.63 3.67 15.57
C GLY A 14 -4.47 3.98 14.34
N HIS A 15 -4.10 3.46 13.17
CA HIS A 15 -4.92 3.59 11.97
C HIS A 15 -6.16 2.69 12.08
N GLN A 16 -7.32 3.24 11.73
CA GLN A 16 -8.59 2.50 11.70
C GLN A 16 -8.99 2.14 10.29
N LYS A 17 -8.68 3.01 9.32
CA LYS A 17 -8.99 2.82 7.91
C LYS A 17 -7.80 3.18 7.06
N ILE A 18 -7.62 2.41 6.01
CA ILE A 18 -6.63 2.68 4.97
C ILE A 18 -7.23 2.32 3.62
N THR A 19 -6.78 2.97 2.57
CA THR A 19 -7.19 2.68 1.21
C THR A 19 -6.02 2.13 0.41
N LEU A 20 -6.27 1.02 -0.28
CA LEU A 20 -5.30 0.41 -1.18
C LEU A 20 -5.37 1.12 -2.53
N TYR A 21 -4.21 1.62 -2.97
CA TYR A 21 -4.02 2.19 -4.30
C TYR A 21 -3.01 1.37 -5.09
N THR A 22 -3.15 1.40 -6.42
CA THR A 22 -2.17 0.83 -7.36
C THR A 22 -1.67 1.90 -8.32
N GLY A 23 -0.41 1.78 -8.70
CA GLY A 23 0.23 2.66 -9.67
C GLY A 23 1.32 1.93 -10.47
N LEU A 24 1.79 2.60 -11.51
CA LEU A 24 2.94 2.14 -12.30
C LEU A 24 4.10 3.10 -12.08
N LEU A 25 5.27 2.54 -11.77
CA LEU A 25 6.53 3.25 -11.74
C LEU A 25 7.21 3.04 -13.08
N VAL A 26 7.48 4.13 -13.80
CA VAL A 26 8.31 4.10 -15.01
C VAL A 26 9.76 4.00 -14.56
N THR A 27 10.47 2.99 -15.05
CA THR A 27 11.91 2.86 -14.82
C THR A 27 12.67 3.35 -16.04
N ASP A 28 13.95 3.69 -15.87
CA ASP A 28 14.81 4.31 -16.90
C ASP A 28 14.94 3.49 -18.21
N GLY A 29 14.52 2.22 -18.22
CA GLY A 29 14.55 1.32 -19.38
C GLY A 29 13.19 1.05 -20.02
N ASP A 30 12.24 1.99 -19.97
CA ASP A 30 10.86 1.87 -20.49
C ASP A 30 10.07 0.67 -19.91
N SER A 31 10.56 0.09 -18.82
CA SER A 31 9.89 -0.99 -18.12
C SER A 31 9.01 -0.41 -17.01
N HIS A 32 7.77 -0.90 -16.93
CA HIS A 32 6.84 -0.48 -15.89
C HIS A 32 6.84 -1.48 -14.73
N VAL A 33 7.10 -0.97 -13.52
CA VAL A 33 6.97 -1.75 -12.29
C VAL A 33 5.67 -1.39 -11.62
N ARG A 34 4.81 -2.39 -11.38
CA ARG A 34 3.60 -2.18 -10.58
C ARG A 34 3.97 -1.93 -9.13
N GLN A 35 3.25 -1.02 -8.49
CA GLN A 35 3.42 -0.67 -7.09
C GLN A 35 2.05 -0.51 -6.43
N PHE A 36 1.97 -0.96 -5.18
CA PHE A 36 0.79 -0.79 -4.32
C PHE A 36 1.13 0.13 -3.15
N PHE A 37 0.13 0.88 -2.72
CA PHE A 37 0.24 1.86 -1.64
C PHE A 37 -0.93 1.71 -0.69
N LEU A 38 -0.65 1.79 0.60
CA LEU A 38 -1.67 1.97 1.62
C LEU A 38 -1.63 3.43 2.03
N ILE A 39 -2.77 4.10 1.88
CA ILE A 39 -2.94 5.52 2.18
C ILE A 39 -3.94 5.63 3.32
N ASP A 40 -3.61 6.42 4.34
CA ASP A 40 -4.50 6.65 5.47
C ASP A 40 -5.58 7.70 5.17
N GLU A 41 -6.44 7.96 6.15
CA GLU A 41 -7.53 8.95 6.04
C GLU A 41 -7.05 10.40 5.88
N ARG A 42 -5.77 10.68 6.19
CA ARG A 42 -5.14 12.00 6.02
C ARG A 42 -4.53 12.17 4.63
N GLY A 43 -4.47 11.10 3.85
CA GLY A 43 -3.80 11.06 2.56
C GLY A 43 -2.30 10.74 2.68
N ASP A 44 -1.81 10.40 3.87
CA ASP A 44 -0.43 9.99 4.07
C ASP A 44 -0.25 8.56 3.56
N VAL A 45 0.81 8.30 2.80
CA VAL A 45 1.19 6.94 2.44
C VAL A 45 1.87 6.31 3.65
N VAL A 46 1.24 5.27 4.18
CA VAL A 46 1.67 4.55 5.40
C VAL A 46 2.38 3.23 5.10
N ALA A 47 2.16 2.66 3.91
CA ALA A 47 2.93 1.52 3.44
C ALA A 47 3.01 1.47 1.92
N LYS A 48 4.02 0.78 1.41
CA LYS A 48 4.17 0.49 -0.02
C LYS A 48 4.68 -0.91 -0.30
N LYS A 49 4.36 -1.43 -1.48
CA LYS A 49 4.88 -2.67 -2.04
C LYS A 49 5.28 -2.46 -3.49
N LEU A 50 6.52 -2.79 -3.82
CA LEU A 50 7.00 -2.85 -5.21
C LEU A 50 6.82 -4.27 -5.72
N CYS A 51 6.23 -4.45 -6.91
CA CYS A 51 6.08 -5.76 -7.54
C CYS A 51 7.23 -6.00 -8.51
N ILE A 52 8.44 -6.22 -7.98
CA ILE A 52 9.61 -6.64 -8.76
C ILE A 52 9.91 -8.12 -8.49
N PRO A 53 10.45 -8.89 -9.46
CA PRO A 53 10.86 -10.26 -9.23
C PRO A 53 11.79 -10.37 -8.01
N GLY A 54 11.41 -11.20 -7.04
CA GLY A 54 12.17 -11.40 -5.80
C GLY A 54 11.94 -10.39 -4.68
N CYS A 55 11.15 -9.33 -4.91
CA CYS A 55 10.69 -8.43 -3.85
C CYS A 55 9.16 -8.38 -3.85
N TYR A 56 8.55 -9.12 -2.94
CA TYR A 56 7.09 -9.16 -2.76
C TYR A 56 6.66 -8.61 -1.39
N ARG A 57 7.57 -7.92 -0.71
CA ARG A 57 7.40 -7.51 0.68
C ARG A 57 6.81 -6.10 0.78
N TRP A 58 5.94 -5.93 1.75
CA TRP A 58 5.51 -4.61 2.21
C TRP A 58 6.62 -3.91 2.99
N SER A 59 6.65 -2.59 2.88
CA SER A 59 7.49 -1.70 3.67
C SER A 59 6.62 -0.59 4.25
N LEU A 60 6.67 -0.38 5.57
CA LEU A 60 6.08 0.80 6.20
C LEU A 60 6.84 2.04 5.74
N VAL A 61 6.10 3.09 5.43
CA VAL A 61 6.64 4.40 5.05
C VAL A 61 5.78 5.48 5.70
N LEU A 62 6.31 6.68 5.85
CA LEU A 62 5.51 7.84 6.23
C LEU A 62 5.78 8.93 5.21
N TRP A 63 5.02 8.90 4.10
CA TRP A 63 5.13 9.93 3.07
C TRP A 63 3.93 10.85 3.10
N PRO A 64 4.14 12.18 3.27
CA PRO A 64 3.04 13.12 3.27
C PRO A 64 2.33 13.16 1.90
N PRO A 65 1.04 13.57 1.84
CA PRO A 65 0.17 13.54 0.65
C PRO A 65 0.63 14.33 -0.58
N ALA A 66 1.80 14.97 -0.57
CA ALA A 66 2.29 15.78 -1.68
C ALA A 66 3.32 15.01 -2.52
N THR A 67 2.87 14.08 -3.37
CA THR A 67 3.76 13.50 -4.39
C THR A 67 3.21 13.76 -5.79
N PRO A 68 3.54 14.91 -6.41
CA PRO A 68 3.12 15.24 -7.78
C PRO A 68 3.66 14.28 -8.85
N HIS A 69 4.57 13.38 -8.48
CA HIS A 69 5.09 12.31 -9.34
C HIS A 69 4.20 11.06 -9.37
N LEU A 70 3.18 10.98 -8.51
CA LEU A 70 2.24 9.85 -8.47
C LEU A 70 1.04 10.17 -9.37
N THR A 71 1.30 10.30 -10.67
CA THR A 71 0.35 10.84 -11.65
C THR A 71 -0.79 9.89 -12.03
N SER A 72 -0.86 8.67 -11.46
CA SER A 72 -1.86 7.66 -11.87
C SER A 72 -2.14 6.62 -10.78
N PHE A 73 -2.55 7.09 -9.60
CA PHE A 73 -3.14 6.20 -8.62
C PHE A 73 -4.53 5.78 -9.01
N HIS A 74 -4.76 4.47 -9.02
CA HIS A 74 -6.08 3.90 -9.11
C HIS A 74 -6.42 3.33 -7.75
N GLU A 75 -7.50 3.85 -7.17
CA GLU A 75 -8.09 3.26 -5.97
C GLU A 75 -8.51 1.82 -6.29
N VAL A 76 -8.12 0.89 -5.42
CA VAL A 76 -8.51 -0.51 -5.53
C VAL A 76 -9.67 -0.79 -4.58
N TRP A 77 -9.49 -0.54 -3.28
CA TRP A 77 -10.53 -0.64 -2.26
C TRP A 77 -10.10 -0.05 -0.91
N GLU A 78 -11.08 0.35 -0.09
CA GLU A 78 -10.90 0.64 1.34
C GLU A 78 -10.76 -0.65 2.16
N LEU A 79 -9.93 -0.59 3.20
CA LEU A 79 -9.70 -1.64 4.20
C LEU A 79 -10.05 -1.07 5.58
N ASP A 80 -10.99 -1.72 6.24
CA ASP A 80 -11.30 -1.48 7.65
C ASP A 80 -10.34 -2.32 8.51
N LEU A 81 -9.44 -1.65 9.23
CA LEU A 81 -8.45 -2.29 10.09
C LEU A 81 -9.07 -2.84 11.38
N MET A 82 -10.24 -2.34 11.78
CA MET A 82 -11.02 -2.92 12.88
C MET A 82 -11.56 -4.31 12.48
N ALA A 83 -11.76 -4.56 11.19
CA ALA A 83 -12.06 -5.86 10.61
C ALA A 83 -10.77 -6.59 10.17
N ARG A 84 -9.78 -6.69 11.06
CA ARG A 84 -8.42 -7.22 10.80
C ARG A 84 -8.34 -8.40 9.81
N ASN A 85 -9.11 -9.47 10.05
CA ASN A 85 -9.04 -10.67 9.21
C ASN A 85 -9.56 -10.44 7.78
N GLU A 86 -10.57 -9.58 7.63
CA GLU A 86 -11.06 -9.16 6.32
C GLU A 86 -10.01 -8.29 5.61
N ALA A 87 -9.38 -7.36 6.34
CA ALA A 87 -8.32 -6.53 5.79
C ALA A 87 -7.14 -7.36 5.27
N ILE A 88 -6.69 -8.37 6.05
CA ILE A 88 -5.64 -9.31 5.64
C ILE A 88 -6.06 -10.09 4.39
N THR A 89 -7.30 -10.61 4.37
CA THR A 89 -7.82 -11.39 3.24
C THR A 89 -7.83 -10.56 1.97
N ARG A 90 -8.31 -9.31 2.04
CA ARG A 90 -8.32 -8.39 0.92
C ARG A 90 -6.90 -8.03 0.48
N LEU A 91 -5.98 -7.74 1.41
CA LEU A 91 -4.60 -7.40 1.08
C LEU A 91 -3.85 -8.58 0.44
N CYS A 92 -4.21 -9.82 0.79
CA CYS A 92 -3.66 -11.03 0.17
C CYS A 92 -4.04 -11.16 -1.32
N LEU A 93 -5.15 -10.57 -1.79
CA LEU A 93 -5.55 -10.64 -3.20
C LEU A 93 -4.61 -9.89 -4.16
N VAL A 94 -3.77 -9.00 -3.63
CA VAL A 94 -2.77 -8.25 -4.40
C VAL A 94 -1.33 -8.75 -4.16
N SER A 95 -1.21 -10.00 -3.68
CA SER A 95 0.05 -10.71 -3.44
C SER A 95 0.82 -10.99 -4.72
#